data_AF-A0A7Y7QXN7-F1
#
_entry.id   AF-A0A7Y7QXN7-F1
#
_cell.length_a   1.000
_cell.length_b   1.000
_cell.length_c   1.000
_cell.angle_alpha   90.00
_cell.angle_beta   90.00
_cell.angle_gamma   90.00
#
_symmetry.space_group_name_H-M   'P 1'
#
loop_
_entity.id
_entity.type
_entity.pdbx_description
1 polymer ?
#
loop_
_entity_poly.entity_id
_entity_poly.type
_entity_poly.pdbx_seq_one_letter_code
_entity_poly.pdbx_strand_id
1 'polypeptide(L)'
;MAEISRDIPSVLLPLAPEPGESLMGLVSRVAARNMHGTVAHILAAAKYPHHAHFDMAISRPERLTDLARVLGVTKADLVERFHEPVPTPYRTIRVDFFGTNVMACDLDFRARRICPRTLRETPHHRAIWNHRLVPWCTETGGLVIERCPACAADLRWHRAEGVAVCDACKEDLRQFDSTFDEGLRHIVDPLLDLISPDPARYEPAILRLHPDVRDIGRGAAFELGWTLACAFGGPAGETPRQRQSKLPRDTIVDTLVQAADLLTAWPGCIEDLLASFGRSNDAITLDRTVRRLRADFRPRRSWPELSELVVKAHPSIFTWSVRSRGVVHDFAPGLVGGQEAIRLLGMGSRKFTHLYRSGLVDQIVRSGGERHAFATYDATSLTAASEVFRDRMRVTAAAEKLGTTYHGIEQLICLEVLEEITDARVLAVSLGRQISRSGFEELEADIRRAAVASGDGWVPAYDALKAMGSAEKPYGPLLVAMRDRLQPFALEVGEAPLLARVRLPNRRCLRDARLAFEPMAHPNFLFDDQISRIDAVDVLNLTPATLLKSIAGELGDAKTAATRLHREVVLRMARRRIAAGEIRHRWMEGARKVPEALKPGGPIPRLGPAGWDRAIVEFHMEGARHG
;
A
#
# COMPACT_ATOMS: atom_id res chain seq x y z
N MET A 1 33.65 -59.93 -21.86
CA MET A 1 32.66 -60.99 -22.16
C MET A 1 32.31 -61.70 -20.85
N ALA A 2 31.35 -61.17 -20.10
CA ALA A 2 30.91 -61.75 -18.84
C ALA A 2 29.94 -62.92 -19.09
N GLU A 3 30.11 -64.00 -18.34
CA GLU A 3 29.27 -65.20 -18.39
C GLU A 3 27.78 -64.86 -18.23
N ILE A 4 27.05 -65.06 -19.31
CA ILE A 4 25.60 -64.90 -19.38
C ILE A 4 24.98 -66.09 -18.63
N SER A 5 24.44 -65.84 -17.44
CA SER A 5 23.63 -66.81 -16.70
C SER A 5 22.47 -67.29 -17.59
N ARG A 6 22.50 -68.58 -17.95
CA ARG A 6 21.55 -69.26 -18.85
C ARG A 6 20.15 -69.51 -18.23
N ASP A 7 19.89 -69.04 -17.01
CA ASP A 7 18.71 -69.43 -16.22
C ASP A 7 17.64 -68.33 -16.05
N ILE A 8 17.70 -67.22 -16.79
CA ILE A 8 16.62 -66.21 -16.73
C ILE A 8 15.55 -66.57 -17.77
N PRO A 9 14.32 -66.92 -17.35
CA PRO A 9 13.26 -67.34 -18.26
C PRO A 9 12.74 -66.15 -19.09
N SER A 10 12.27 -66.42 -20.30
CA SER A 10 11.57 -65.46 -21.15
C SER A 10 10.08 -65.79 -21.26
N VAL A 11 9.25 -64.79 -21.52
CA VAL A 11 7.85 -65.00 -21.90
C VAL A 11 7.74 -65.75 -23.22
N LEU A 12 6.59 -66.42 -23.42
CA LEU A 12 6.30 -67.16 -24.66
C LEU A 12 5.85 -66.23 -25.79
N LEU A 13 5.12 -65.18 -25.45
CA LEU A 13 4.51 -64.23 -26.39
C LEU A 13 5.03 -62.82 -26.08
N PRO A 14 6.20 -62.42 -26.60
CA PRO A 14 6.71 -61.06 -26.43
C PRO A 14 5.83 -60.04 -27.15
N LEU A 15 5.88 -58.79 -26.71
CA LEU A 15 5.24 -57.65 -27.37
C LEU A 15 6.27 -56.55 -27.60
N ALA A 16 6.21 -55.93 -28.78
CA ALA A 16 6.97 -54.72 -29.04
C ALA A 16 6.40 -53.56 -28.17
N PRO A 17 7.26 -52.69 -27.62
CA PRO A 17 6.82 -51.47 -26.98
C PRO A 17 6.11 -50.52 -27.95
N GLU A 18 5.10 -49.81 -27.47
CA GLU A 18 4.44 -48.74 -28.24
C GLU A 18 5.16 -47.40 -28.03
N PRO A 19 5.16 -46.49 -29.03
CA PRO A 19 5.71 -45.14 -28.86
C PRO A 19 5.13 -44.43 -27.63
N GLY A 20 5.99 -43.85 -26.79
CA GLY A 20 5.57 -43.16 -25.57
C GLY A 20 4.94 -44.04 -24.48
N GLU A 21 5.01 -45.37 -24.59
CA GLU A 21 4.52 -46.30 -23.58
C GLU A 21 5.37 -46.30 -22.31
N SER A 22 4.74 -46.35 -21.13
CA SER A 22 5.46 -46.48 -19.86
C SER A 22 6.06 -47.88 -19.67
N LEU A 23 7.15 -48.00 -18.92
CA LEU A 23 7.77 -49.30 -18.60
C LEU A 23 6.77 -50.28 -17.97
N MET A 24 5.96 -49.80 -17.01
CA MET A 24 4.91 -50.62 -16.38
C MET A 24 3.75 -50.95 -17.31
N GLY A 25 3.45 -50.08 -18.28
CA GLY A 25 2.50 -50.35 -19.36
C GLY A 25 2.91 -51.58 -20.18
N LEU A 26 4.17 -51.60 -20.63
CA LEU A 26 4.75 -52.71 -21.37
C LEU A 26 4.73 -54.01 -20.54
N VAL A 27 5.22 -53.97 -19.30
CA VAL A 27 5.21 -55.11 -18.38
C VAL A 27 3.78 -55.66 -18.22
N SER A 28 2.80 -54.79 -18.03
CA SER A 28 1.41 -55.19 -17.82
C SER A 28 0.78 -55.81 -19.06
N ARG A 29 1.05 -55.25 -20.25
CA ARG A 29 0.57 -55.81 -21.53
C ARG A 29 1.19 -57.16 -21.84
N VAL A 30 2.50 -57.30 -21.65
CA VAL A 30 3.21 -58.57 -21.82
C VAL A 30 2.68 -59.61 -20.82
N ALA A 31 2.48 -59.23 -19.56
CA ALA A 31 1.94 -60.12 -18.56
C ALA A 31 0.52 -60.61 -18.92
N ALA A 32 -0.35 -59.71 -19.39
CA ALA A 32 -1.69 -60.03 -19.86
C ALA A 32 -1.69 -60.95 -21.08
N ARG A 33 -0.82 -60.67 -22.06
CA ARG A 33 -0.68 -61.47 -23.28
C ARG A 33 -0.26 -62.91 -22.99
N ASN A 34 0.53 -63.10 -21.92
CA ASN A 34 1.02 -64.40 -21.46
C ASN A 34 0.15 -65.01 -20.35
N MET A 35 -1.06 -64.46 -20.10
CA MET A 35 -2.03 -64.96 -19.11
C MET A 35 -1.47 -65.07 -17.69
N HIS A 36 -0.51 -64.22 -17.32
CA HIS A 36 -0.09 -64.14 -15.92
C HIS A 36 -1.19 -63.46 -15.09
N GLY A 37 -1.54 -64.02 -13.93
CA GLY A 37 -2.52 -63.39 -13.03
C GLY A 37 -2.01 -62.11 -12.35
N THR A 38 -0.68 -61.93 -12.29
CA THR A 38 -0.03 -60.77 -11.68
C THR A 38 1.24 -60.39 -12.43
N VAL A 39 1.55 -59.09 -12.48
CA VAL A 39 2.83 -58.61 -13.01
C VAL A 39 4.03 -59.06 -12.16
N ALA A 40 3.80 -59.43 -10.90
CA ALA A 40 4.85 -59.88 -9.99
C ALA A 40 5.62 -61.10 -10.51
N HIS A 41 4.98 -61.96 -11.32
CA HIS A 41 5.66 -63.10 -11.94
C HIS A 41 6.77 -62.66 -12.91
N ILE A 42 6.49 -61.65 -13.74
CA ILE A 42 7.47 -61.06 -14.67
C ILE A 42 8.60 -60.39 -13.89
N LEU A 43 8.25 -59.61 -12.87
CA LEU A 43 9.23 -58.85 -12.08
C LEU A 43 10.14 -59.76 -11.25
N ALA A 44 9.58 -60.83 -10.67
CA ALA A 44 10.35 -61.84 -9.94
C ALA A 44 11.32 -62.59 -10.86
N ALA A 45 10.89 -62.95 -12.07
CA ALA A 45 11.77 -63.56 -13.08
C ALA A 45 12.94 -62.65 -13.47
N ALA A 46 12.69 -61.33 -13.51
CA ALA A 46 13.71 -60.30 -13.76
C ALA A 46 14.53 -59.92 -12.50
N LYS A 47 14.33 -60.64 -11.37
CA LYS A 47 15.03 -60.43 -10.10
C LYS A 47 14.83 -59.03 -9.49
N TYR A 48 13.69 -58.40 -9.74
CA TYR A 48 13.29 -57.18 -9.03
C TYR A 48 12.79 -57.51 -7.61
N PRO A 49 13.25 -56.82 -6.56
CA PRO A 49 12.87 -57.11 -5.18
C PRO A 49 11.42 -56.69 -4.89
N HIS A 50 10.57 -57.67 -4.57
CA HIS A 50 9.19 -57.61 -4.05
C HIS A 50 8.15 -56.66 -4.72
N HIS A 51 6.92 -57.19 -4.78
CA HIS A 51 5.67 -56.74 -5.41
C HIS A 51 5.06 -55.38 -4.97
N ALA A 52 5.80 -54.53 -4.25
CA ALA A 52 5.27 -53.29 -3.66
C ALA A 52 5.97 -52.00 -4.14
N HIS A 53 7.09 -52.11 -4.84
CA HIS A 53 7.85 -50.96 -5.34
C HIS A 53 7.75 -50.88 -6.87
N PHE A 54 6.69 -50.24 -7.37
CA PHE A 54 6.49 -49.97 -8.80
C PHE A 54 7.37 -48.82 -9.32
N ASP A 55 8.45 -48.46 -8.61
CA ASP A 55 9.38 -47.38 -8.96
C ASP A 55 10.49 -47.83 -9.92
N MET A 56 10.36 -48.99 -10.56
CA MET A 56 11.39 -49.56 -11.44
C MET A 56 11.75 -48.68 -12.63
N ALA A 57 10.86 -47.78 -13.03
CA ALA A 57 11.15 -46.78 -14.06
C ALA A 57 12.19 -45.75 -13.59
N ILE A 58 12.51 -45.66 -12.31
CA ILE A 58 13.52 -44.74 -11.75
C ILE A 58 14.54 -45.47 -10.86
N SER A 59 14.40 -46.78 -10.67
CA SER A 59 15.18 -47.57 -9.73
C SER A 59 15.73 -48.84 -10.39
N ARG A 60 16.90 -49.28 -9.93
CA ARG A 60 17.54 -50.55 -10.34
C ARG A 60 17.90 -50.63 -11.85
N PRO A 61 18.62 -49.66 -12.43
CA PRO A 61 19.04 -49.72 -13.84
C PRO A 61 19.87 -50.97 -14.16
N GLU A 62 20.56 -51.55 -13.18
CA GLU A 62 21.32 -52.79 -13.31
C GLU A 62 20.47 -54.01 -13.70
N ARG A 63 19.14 -53.95 -13.49
CA ARG A 63 18.19 -55.04 -13.79
C ARG A 63 17.52 -54.93 -15.17
N LEU A 64 17.73 -53.83 -15.91
CA LEU A 64 17.11 -53.65 -17.23
C LEU A 64 17.49 -54.76 -18.22
N THR A 65 18.72 -55.29 -18.15
CA THR A 65 19.15 -56.40 -19.02
C THR A 65 18.37 -57.69 -18.72
N ASP A 66 18.12 -57.98 -17.44
CA ASP A 66 17.38 -59.17 -17.02
C ASP A 66 15.90 -59.01 -17.41
N LEU A 67 15.32 -57.82 -17.20
CA LEU A 67 13.95 -57.52 -17.58
C LEU A 67 13.73 -57.59 -19.10
N ALA A 68 14.65 -57.06 -19.90
CA ALA A 68 14.58 -57.13 -21.36
C ALA A 68 14.53 -58.59 -21.84
N ARG A 69 15.36 -59.46 -21.25
CA ARG A 69 15.34 -60.91 -21.54
C ARG A 69 14.02 -61.55 -21.15
N VAL A 70 13.49 -61.24 -19.96
CA VAL A 70 12.20 -61.78 -19.51
C VAL A 70 11.07 -61.35 -20.44
N LEU A 71 11.01 -60.07 -20.81
CA LEU A 71 9.97 -59.52 -21.69
C LEU A 71 10.13 -59.93 -23.16
N GLY A 72 11.30 -60.46 -23.56
CA GLY A 72 11.62 -60.80 -24.94
C GLY A 72 11.80 -59.57 -25.84
N VAL A 73 12.31 -58.47 -25.29
CA VAL A 73 12.62 -57.21 -26.00
C VAL A 73 14.10 -56.87 -25.89
N THR A 74 14.56 -55.85 -26.60
CA THR A 74 15.96 -55.42 -26.49
C THR A 74 16.15 -54.56 -25.25
N LYS A 75 17.40 -54.46 -24.76
CA LYS A 75 17.72 -53.51 -23.68
C LYS A 75 17.44 -52.06 -24.10
N ALA A 76 17.68 -51.71 -25.36
CA ALA A 76 17.47 -50.36 -25.88
C ALA A 76 16.01 -49.93 -25.75
N ASP A 77 15.07 -50.83 -26.03
CA ASP A 77 13.63 -50.63 -25.87
C ASP A 77 13.23 -50.22 -24.45
N LEU A 78 13.97 -50.71 -23.44
CA LEU A 78 13.70 -50.41 -22.03
C LEU A 78 14.46 -49.18 -21.52
N VAL A 79 15.64 -48.88 -22.07
CA VAL A 79 16.44 -47.72 -21.66
C VAL A 79 15.68 -46.42 -21.87
N GLU A 80 14.98 -46.28 -23.01
CA GLU A 80 14.14 -45.10 -23.29
C GLU A 80 13.01 -44.91 -22.26
N ARG A 81 12.53 -46.01 -21.66
CA ARG A 81 11.42 -46.04 -20.69
C ARG A 81 11.91 -46.01 -19.24
N PHE A 82 13.23 -45.98 -19.06
CA PHE A 82 13.89 -45.80 -17.78
C PHE A 82 14.27 -44.34 -17.62
N HIS A 83 13.90 -43.76 -16.49
CA HIS A 83 14.05 -42.35 -16.17
C HIS A 83 15.27 -42.14 -15.29
N GLU A 84 16.42 -41.92 -15.94
CA GLU A 84 17.70 -41.79 -15.25
C GLU A 84 17.73 -40.53 -14.37
N PRO A 85 18.14 -40.63 -13.09
CA PRO A 85 18.35 -39.45 -12.27
C PRO A 85 19.40 -38.53 -12.87
N VAL A 86 19.04 -37.27 -13.08
CA VAL A 86 19.98 -36.23 -13.51
C VAL A 86 20.75 -35.77 -12.26
N PRO A 87 22.09 -35.89 -12.23
CA PRO A 87 22.87 -35.43 -11.08
C PRO A 87 22.60 -33.94 -10.83
N THR A 88 22.15 -33.62 -9.61
CA THR A 88 22.08 -32.23 -9.15
C THR A 88 22.76 -32.11 -7.79
N PRO A 89 23.41 -30.98 -7.49
CA PRO A 89 24.02 -30.76 -6.18
C PRO A 89 23.00 -30.49 -5.05
N TYR A 90 21.69 -30.69 -5.29
CA TYR A 90 20.61 -30.23 -4.42
C TYR A 90 19.65 -31.37 -4.02
N ARG A 91 18.82 -31.13 -2.99
CA ARG A 91 17.83 -32.10 -2.48
C ARG A 91 16.72 -32.49 -3.46
N THR A 92 16.51 -31.72 -4.52
CA THR A 92 15.49 -32.01 -5.54
C THR A 92 16.07 -32.85 -6.67
N ILE A 93 15.48 -34.03 -6.86
CA ILE A 93 15.90 -35.01 -7.88
C ILE A 93 15.14 -34.69 -9.17
N ARG A 94 15.89 -34.46 -10.25
CA ARG A 94 15.37 -34.42 -11.62
C ARG A 94 15.62 -35.79 -12.27
N VAL A 95 14.79 -36.17 -13.21
CA VAL A 95 15.00 -37.37 -14.02
C VAL A 95 14.85 -37.03 -15.50
N ASP A 96 15.57 -37.77 -16.35
CA ASP A 96 15.35 -37.74 -17.79
C ASP A 96 14.08 -38.55 -18.12
N PHE A 97 13.05 -37.86 -18.58
CA PHE A 97 11.76 -38.40 -18.95
C PHE A 97 11.60 -38.31 -20.46
N PHE A 98 12.02 -39.36 -21.18
CA PHE A 98 11.96 -39.43 -22.65
C PHE A 98 12.70 -38.29 -23.35
N GLY A 99 13.92 -37.93 -22.90
CA GLY A 99 14.70 -36.84 -23.45
C GLY A 99 14.23 -35.47 -22.98
N THR A 100 13.58 -35.39 -21.81
CA THR A 100 13.28 -34.12 -21.16
C THR A 100 13.40 -34.22 -19.65
N ASN A 101 14.03 -33.23 -19.05
CA ASN A 101 14.18 -33.21 -17.61
C ASN A 101 12.85 -32.83 -16.96
N VAL A 102 12.40 -33.62 -15.99
CA VAL A 102 11.25 -33.30 -15.15
C VAL A 102 11.57 -33.53 -13.68
N MET A 103 10.75 -32.98 -12.80
CA MET A 103 10.91 -33.17 -11.36
C MET A 103 10.43 -34.56 -10.96
N ALA A 104 11.27 -35.34 -10.27
CA ALA A 104 10.90 -36.69 -9.84
C ALA A 104 9.69 -36.71 -8.90
N CYS A 105 9.45 -35.62 -8.14
CA CYS A 105 8.28 -35.50 -7.27
C CYS A 105 6.95 -35.32 -8.01
N ASP A 106 6.99 -35.03 -9.31
CA ASP A 106 5.81 -34.92 -10.14
C ASP A 106 5.45 -36.25 -10.80
N LEU A 107 6.34 -37.25 -10.74
CA LEU A 107 6.07 -38.56 -11.30
C LEU A 107 5.47 -39.49 -10.23
N ASP A 108 4.37 -40.15 -10.58
CA ASP A 108 3.76 -41.21 -9.80
C ASP A 108 3.79 -42.52 -10.58
N PHE A 109 4.62 -43.45 -10.10
CA PHE A 109 4.72 -44.79 -10.66
C PHE A 109 3.90 -45.82 -9.88
N ARG A 110 3.36 -45.45 -8.71
CA ARG A 110 2.59 -46.37 -7.85
C ARG A 110 1.15 -46.44 -8.30
N ALA A 111 0.56 -45.29 -8.59
CA ALA A 111 -0.78 -45.20 -9.16
C ALA A 111 -0.73 -45.51 -10.67
N ARG A 112 -1.68 -46.32 -11.15
CA ARG A 112 -1.90 -46.54 -12.58
C ARG A 112 -2.88 -45.49 -13.08
N ARG A 113 -2.33 -44.34 -13.50
CA ARG A 113 -3.11 -43.21 -14.03
C ARG A 113 -3.43 -43.45 -15.50
N ILE A 114 -4.69 -43.38 -15.90
CA ILE A 114 -5.11 -43.73 -17.27
C ILE A 114 -6.14 -42.77 -17.83
N CYS A 115 -6.21 -42.67 -19.16
CA CYS A 115 -7.32 -42.04 -19.86
C CYS A 115 -8.22 -43.13 -20.50
N PRO A 116 -9.43 -43.35 -19.99
CA PRO A 116 -10.39 -44.30 -20.56
C PRO A 116 -10.63 -44.16 -22.06
N ARG A 117 -10.76 -42.91 -22.54
CA ARG A 117 -11.01 -42.59 -23.95
C ARG A 117 -9.85 -43.04 -24.84
N THR A 118 -8.63 -42.66 -24.51
CA THR A 118 -7.43 -43.05 -25.29
C THR A 118 -7.22 -44.57 -25.29
N LEU A 119 -7.55 -45.25 -24.19
CA LEU A 119 -7.47 -46.72 -24.11
C LEU A 119 -8.45 -47.45 -25.04
N ARG A 120 -9.53 -46.79 -25.51
CA ARG A 120 -10.42 -47.35 -26.55
C ARG A 120 -9.74 -47.39 -27.91
N GLU A 121 -8.95 -46.36 -28.22
CA GLU A 121 -8.23 -46.24 -29.49
C GLU A 121 -7.03 -47.18 -29.52
N THR A 122 -6.21 -47.15 -28.47
CA THR A 122 -5.01 -47.98 -28.35
C THR A 122 -4.80 -48.42 -26.89
N PRO A 123 -4.91 -49.72 -26.57
CA PRO A 123 -4.96 -50.22 -25.20
C PRO A 123 -3.57 -50.37 -24.56
N HIS A 124 -2.80 -49.27 -24.49
CA HIS A 124 -1.51 -49.21 -23.81
C HIS A 124 -1.38 -47.96 -22.92
N HIS A 125 -0.57 -48.04 -21.87
CA HIS A 125 -0.42 -46.96 -20.91
C HIS A 125 0.63 -45.94 -21.38
N ARG A 126 0.22 -44.67 -21.54
CA ARG A 126 1.15 -43.59 -21.92
C ARG A 126 2.03 -43.16 -20.75
N ALA A 127 3.32 -42.95 -21.00
CA ALA A 127 4.23 -42.52 -19.97
C ALA A 127 3.86 -41.15 -19.39
N ILE A 128 3.37 -40.21 -20.20
CA ILE A 128 2.95 -38.87 -19.74
C ILE A 128 1.91 -38.94 -18.62
N TRP A 129 1.10 -40.00 -18.55
CA TRP A 129 0.14 -40.20 -17.46
C TRP A 129 0.81 -40.45 -16.10
N ASN A 130 2.10 -40.79 -16.05
CA ASN A 130 2.83 -40.82 -14.78
C ASN A 130 3.05 -39.41 -14.20
N HIS A 131 3.00 -38.35 -15.01
CA HIS A 131 3.24 -36.99 -14.55
C HIS A 131 1.97 -36.40 -13.90
N ARG A 132 1.96 -36.26 -12.57
CA ARG A 132 0.80 -35.84 -11.76
C ARG A 132 0.24 -34.48 -12.12
N LEU A 133 1.05 -33.59 -12.71
CA LEU A 133 0.58 -32.30 -13.24
C LEU A 133 -0.13 -32.41 -14.59
N VAL A 134 -0.35 -33.62 -15.11
CA VAL A 134 -1.12 -33.89 -16.34
C VAL A 134 -2.54 -34.29 -15.95
N PRO A 135 -3.51 -33.36 -15.97
CA PRO A 135 -4.91 -33.63 -15.61
C PRO A 135 -5.69 -34.44 -16.65
N TRP A 136 -5.28 -34.40 -17.92
CA TRP A 136 -5.95 -35.06 -19.04
C TRP A 136 -4.97 -35.53 -20.11
N CYS A 137 -5.43 -36.41 -21.00
CA CYS A 137 -4.63 -36.89 -22.11
C CYS A 137 -4.69 -35.88 -23.26
N THR A 138 -3.54 -35.35 -23.66
CA THR A 138 -3.47 -34.34 -24.73
C THR A 138 -3.85 -34.93 -26.10
N GLU A 139 -3.76 -36.25 -26.29
CA GLU A 139 -4.21 -36.96 -27.51
C GLU A 139 -5.71 -36.82 -27.77
N THR A 140 -6.54 -37.00 -26.74
CA THR A 140 -8.00 -37.16 -26.88
C THR A 140 -8.85 -36.18 -26.05
N GLY A 141 -8.21 -35.38 -25.18
CA GLY A 141 -8.86 -34.51 -24.21
C GLY A 141 -9.55 -35.23 -23.04
N GLY A 142 -9.44 -36.56 -22.97
CA GLY A 142 -10.08 -37.36 -21.93
C GLY A 142 -9.39 -37.22 -20.56
N LEU A 143 -10.18 -37.25 -19.48
CA LEU A 143 -9.65 -37.13 -18.10
C LEU A 143 -8.67 -38.26 -17.80
N VAL A 144 -7.55 -37.91 -17.16
CA VAL A 144 -6.66 -38.89 -16.54
C VAL A 144 -7.20 -39.20 -15.14
N ILE A 145 -7.58 -40.46 -14.94
CA ILE A 145 -8.15 -40.98 -13.70
C ILE A 145 -7.17 -41.90 -12.99
N GLU A 146 -7.24 -41.89 -11.66
CA GLU A 146 -6.44 -42.76 -10.78
C GLU A 146 -7.31 -43.67 -9.91
N ARG A 147 -8.63 -43.56 -10.03
CA ARG A 147 -9.63 -44.38 -9.34
C ARG A 147 -10.64 -44.93 -10.33
N CYS A 148 -11.08 -46.16 -10.11
CA CYS A 148 -12.10 -46.79 -10.94
C CYS A 148 -13.46 -46.08 -10.74
N PRO A 149 -14.15 -45.64 -11.80
CA PRO A 149 -15.46 -44.99 -11.65
C PRO A 149 -16.56 -45.93 -11.14
N ALA A 150 -16.45 -47.25 -11.35
CA ALA A 150 -17.44 -48.23 -10.88
C ALA A 150 -17.32 -48.56 -9.39
N CYS A 151 -16.09 -48.74 -8.87
CA CYS A 151 -15.87 -49.22 -7.50
C CYS A 151 -15.08 -48.25 -6.60
N ALA A 152 -14.68 -47.09 -7.12
CA ALA A 152 -13.86 -46.07 -6.46
C ALA A 152 -12.48 -46.51 -5.96
N ALA A 153 -12.07 -47.76 -6.19
CA ALA A 153 -10.75 -48.27 -5.80
C ALA A 153 -9.63 -47.59 -6.60
N ASP A 154 -8.49 -47.34 -5.93
CA ASP A 154 -7.29 -46.83 -6.59
C ASP A 154 -6.81 -47.83 -7.66
N LEU A 155 -6.50 -47.30 -8.84
CA LEU A 155 -5.94 -48.08 -9.94
C LEU A 155 -4.46 -48.34 -9.66
N ARG A 156 -4.05 -49.61 -9.64
CA ARG A 156 -2.68 -50.04 -9.34
C ARG A 156 -2.16 -50.94 -10.47
N TRP A 157 -1.04 -51.61 -10.21
CA TRP A 157 -0.39 -52.48 -11.19
C TRP A 157 -0.42 -53.96 -10.79
N HIS A 158 -1.13 -54.33 -9.73
CA HIS A 158 -0.99 -55.67 -9.13
C HIS A 158 -1.48 -56.80 -10.04
N ARG A 159 -2.59 -56.61 -10.77
CA ARG A 159 -3.17 -57.66 -11.61
C ARG A 159 -2.78 -57.46 -13.07
N ALA A 160 -2.52 -58.55 -13.76
CA ALA A 160 -2.04 -58.55 -15.13
C ALA A 160 -3.15 -58.83 -16.15
N GLU A 161 -4.39 -58.38 -15.89
CA GLU A 161 -5.51 -58.53 -16.83
C GLU A 161 -5.58 -57.41 -17.88
N GLY A 162 -4.53 -56.59 -17.96
CA GLY A 162 -4.41 -55.47 -18.90
C GLY A 162 -4.61 -54.11 -18.25
N VAL A 163 -4.07 -53.07 -18.90
CA VAL A 163 -4.10 -51.68 -18.40
C VAL A 163 -5.50 -51.06 -18.42
N ALA A 164 -6.40 -51.64 -19.21
CA ALA A 164 -7.79 -51.21 -19.35
C ALA A 164 -8.73 -51.82 -18.30
N VAL A 165 -8.28 -52.76 -17.47
CA VAL A 165 -9.16 -53.49 -16.54
C VAL A 165 -8.88 -53.08 -15.10
N CYS A 166 -9.92 -52.81 -14.33
CA CYS A 166 -9.79 -52.49 -12.90
C CYS A 166 -9.22 -53.68 -12.10
N ASP A 167 -8.19 -53.44 -11.29
CA ASP A 167 -7.57 -54.49 -10.46
C ASP A 167 -8.49 -54.99 -9.34
N ALA A 168 -9.51 -54.23 -8.94
CA ALA A 168 -10.42 -54.58 -7.86
C ALA A 168 -11.68 -55.28 -8.39
N CYS A 169 -12.53 -54.57 -9.14
CA CYS A 169 -13.85 -55.04 -9.57
C CYS A 169 -13.88 -55.66 -10.97
N LYS A 170 -12.76 -55.69 -11.70
CA LYS A 170 -12.64 -56.26 -13.06
C LYS A 170 -13.37 -55.53 -14.17
N GLU A 171 -13.93 -54.37 -13.86
CA GLU A 171 -14.63 -53.55 -14.85
C GLU A 171 -13.68 -53.08 -15.95
N ASP A 172 -14.16 -53.08 -17.19
CA ASP A 172 -13.46 -52.48 -18.32
C ASP A 172 -13.52 -50.96 -18.22
N LEU A 173 -12.38 -50.33 -17.97
CA LEU A 173 -12.27 -48.90 -17.78
C LEU A 173 -12.55 -48.13 -19.06
N ARG A 174 -12.45 -48.75 -20.24
CA ARG A 174 -12.69 -48.11 -21.55
C ARG A 174 -14.11 -47.62 -21.75
N GLN A 175 -15.07 -48.20 -21.03
CA GLN A 175 -16.47 -47.82 -21.15
C GLN A 175 -16.81 -46.48 -20.47
N PHE A 176 -15.91 -45.98 -19.61
CA PHE A 176 -16.09 -44.67 -18.99
C PHE A 176 -15.59 -43.58 -19.95
N ASP A 177 -16.34 -42.49 -20.09
CA ASP A 177 -15.90 -41.31 -20.83
C ASP A 177 -16.05 -40.08 -19.96
N SER A 178 -15.04 -39.24 -20.00
CA SER A 178 -15.05 -37.94 -19.35
C SER A 178 -14.01 -37.08 -20.04
N THR A 179 -14.38 -35.85 -20.38
CA THR A 179 -13.56 -34.92 -21.16
C THR A 179 -13.40 -33.62 -20.41
N PHE A 180 -12.27 -32.94 -20.65
CA PHE A 180 -12.14 -31.53 -20.27
C PHE A 180 -12.83 -30.61 -21.28
N ASP A 181 -13.07 -29.38 -20.83
CA ASP A 181 -13.52 -28.28 -21.68
C ASP A 181 -12.50 -28.00 -22.80
N GLU A 182 -12.98 -27.92 -24.05
CA GLU A 182 -12.13 -27.69 -25.22
C GLU A 182 -11.45 -26.30 -25.19
N GLY A 183 -12.11 -25.33 -24.56
CA GLY A 183 -11.55 -24.00 -24.30
C GLY A 183 -10.36 -24.05 -23.34
N LEU A 184 -10.35 -24.88 -22.32
CA LEU A 184 -9.14 -25.02 -21.48
C LEU A 184 -8.01 -25.75 -22.20
N ARG A 185 -8.35 -26.71 -23.07
CA ARG A 185 -7.37 -27.50 -23.82
C ARG A 185 -6.53 -26.66 -24.77
N HIS A 186 -7.12 -25.70 -25.49
CA HIS A 186 -6.34 -24.87 -26.43
C HIS A 186 -5.25 -24.04 -25.74
N ILE A 187 -5.45 -23.68 -24.46
CA ILE A 187 -4.51 -22.91 -23.65
C ILE A 187 -3.43 -23.83 -23.08
N VAL A 188 -3.83 -24.98 -22.52
CA VAL A 188 -2.96 -25.82 -21.67
C VAL A 188 -2.27 -26.97 -22.42
N ASP A 189 -2.87 -27.54 -23.47
CA ASP A 189 -2.25 -28.61 -24.27
C ASP A 189 -0.84 -28.25 -24.77
N PRO A 190 -0.56 -27.03 -25.28
CA PRO A 190 0.79 -26.65 -25.71
C PRO A 190 1.83 -26.74 -24.60
N LEU A 191 1.45 -26.42 -23.35
CA LEU A 191 2.32 -26.51 -22.18
C LEU A 191 2.56 -27.97 -21.78
N LEU A 192 1.51 -28.79 -21.74
CA LEU A 192 1.60 -30.22 -21.42
C LEU A 192 2.39 -30.99 -22.50
N ASP A 193 2.28 -30.58 -23.75
CA ASP A 193 3.00 -31.21 -24.86
C ASP A 193 4.52 -31.01 -24.76
N LEU A 194 5.03 -30.00 -24.02
CA LEU A 194 6.46 -29.86 -23.75
C LEU A 194 7.06 -31.04 -22.98
N ILE A 195 6.24 -31.74 -22.18
CA ILE A 195 6.65 -32.94 -21.43
C ILE A 195 6.13 -34.24 -22.09
N SER A 196 5.58 -34.16 -23.29
CA SER A 196 5.16 -35.34 -24.06
C SER A 196 6.35 -36.17 -24.56
N PRO A 197 6.30 -37.50 -24.50
CA PRO A 197 7.24 -38.36 -25.20
C PRO A 197 7.14 -38.29 -26.73
N ASP A 198 6.02 -37.83 -27.28
CA ASP A 198 5.71 -37.87 -28.72
C ASP A 198 6.28 -36.64 -29.47
N PRO A 199 7.22 -36.82 -30.43
CA PRO A 199 7.77 -35.74 -31.23
C PRO A 199 6.74 -34.93 -31.99
N ALA A 200 5.67 -35.57 -32.49
CA ALA A 200 4.61 -34.89 -33.22
C ALA A 200 3.86 -33.86 -32.36
N ARG A 201 3.99 -33.97 -31.02
CA ARG A 201 3.39 -33.05 -30.04
C ARG A 201 4.36 -32.02 -29.52
N TYR A 202 5.54 -32.45 -29.07
CA TYR A 202 6.46 -31.52 -28.43
C TYR A 202 7.16 -30.59 -29.44
N GLU A 203 7.36 -31.00 -30.70
CA GLU A 203 8.01 -30.15 -31.71
C GLU A 203 7.18 -28.89 -32.02
N PRO A 204 5.88 -28.97 -32.34
CA PRO A 204 5.03 -27.79 -32.48
C PRO A 204 4.95 -26.94 -31.20
N ALA A 205 4.94 -27.58 -30.02
CA ALA A 205 4.91 -26.87 -28.74
C ALA A 205 6.17 -26.02 -28.52
N ILE A 206 7.35 -26.56 -28.84
CA ILE A 206 8.62 -25.83 -28.76
C ILE A 206 8.62 -24.60 -29.69
N LEU A 207 8.08 -24.74 -30.90
CA LEU A 207 8.05 -23.65 -31.88
C LEU A 207 7.18 -22.46 -31.43
N ARG A 208 6.23 -22.68 -30.52
CA ARG A 208 5.39 -21.63 -29.92
C ARG A 208 6.10 -20.82 -28.84
N LEU A 209 7.20 -21.34 -28.28
CA LEU A 209 7.95 -20.66 -27.22
C LEU A 209 8.75 -19.48 -27.76
N HIS A 210 8.96 -18.47 -26.93
CA HIS A 210 9.93 -17.42 -27.18
C HIS A 210 11.34 -18.02 -27.41
N PRO A 211 12.17 -17.52 -28.35
CA PRO A 211 13.50 -18.06 -28.65
C PRO A 211 14.36 -18.33 -27.39
N ASP A 212 14.46 -17.37 -26.48
CA ASP A 212 15.24 -17.53 -25.23
C ASP A 212 14.76 -18.69 -24.34
N VAL A 213 13.45 -19.01 -24.39
CA VAL A 213 12.85 -20.11 -23.62
C VAL A 213 13.05 -21.46 -24.33
N ARG A 214 13.19 -21.46 -25.66
CA ARG A 214 13.52 -22.69 -26.40
C ARG A 214 14.90 -23.21 -26.04
N ASP A 215 15.86 -22.31 -25.85
CA ASP A 215 17.28 -22.64 -25.64
C ASP A 215 17.56 -23.36 -24.31
N ILE A 216 16.71 -23.18 -23.30
CA ILE A 216 16.84 -23.86 -21.99
C ILE A 216 16.28 -25.29 -22.00
N GLY A 217 15.62 -25.71 -23.09
CA GLY A 217 15.01 -27.02 -23.25
C GLY A 217 13.57 -27.12 -22.71
N ARG A 218 12.80 -28.05 -23.29
CA ARG A 218 11.34 -28.17 -23.09
C ARG A 218 10.90 -28.43 -21.65
N GLY A 219 11.65 -29.24 -20.89
CA GLY A 219 11.34 -29.53 -19.49
C GLY A 219 11.58 -28.34 -18.57
N ALA A 220 12.64 -27.58 -18.85
CA ALA A 220 12.90 -26.32 -18.18
C ALA A 220 11.82 -25.29 -18.53
N ALA A 221 11.41 -25.19 -19.80
CA ALA A 221 10.31 -24.31 -20.21
C ALA A 221 8.99 -24.61 -19.47
N PHE A 222 8.62 -25.89 -19.33
CA PHE A 222 7.46 -26.29 -18.51
C PHE A 222 7.61 -25.82 -17.05
N GLU A 223 8.77 -26.09 -16.44
CA GLU A 223 9.04 -25.70 -15.05
C GLU A 223 9.09 -24.17 -14.86
N LEU A 224 9.55 -23.42 -15.86
CA LEU A 224 9.53 -21.96 -15.86
C LEU A 224 8.10 -21.43 -15.74
N GLY A 225 7.22 -21.88 -16.64
CA GLY A 225 5.81 -21.46 -16.62
C GLY A 225 5.14 -21.81 -15.29
N TRP A 226 5.32 -23.05 -14.82
CA TRP A 226 4.78 -23.51 -13.55
C TRP A 226 5.29 -22.67 -12.36
N THR A 227 6.60 -22.38 -12.33
CA THR A 227 7.23 -21.60 -11.26
C THR A 227 6.77 -20.15 -11.29
N LEU A 228 6.64 -19.54 -12.47
CA LEU A 228 6.11 -18.18 -12.61
C LEU A 228 4.66 -18.09 -12.16
N ALA A 229 3.80 -19.03 -12.57
CA ALA A 229 2.41 -19.08 -12.10
C ALA A 229 2.34 -19.18 -10.57
N CYS A 230 3.14 -20.05 -9.97
CA CYS A 230 3.27 -20.13 -8.51
C CYS A 230 3.75 -18.80 -7.89
N ALA A 231 4.74 -18.13 -8.50
CA ALA A 231 5.31 -16.88 -8.01
C ALA A 231 4.29 -15.74 -8.00
N PHE A 232 3.40 -15.72 -8.99
CA PHE A 232 2.42 -14.67 -9.24
C PHE A 232 1.04 -14.94 -8.64
N GLY A 233 0.99 -15.66 -7.53
CA GLY A 233 -0.25 -15.88 -6.78
C GLY A 233 -1.13 -16.99 -7.34
N GLY A 234 -0.59 -17.85 -8.21
CA GLY A 234 -1.29 -19.05 -8.64
C GLY A 234 -1.68 -19.92 -7.43
N PRO A 235 -2.79 -20.67 -7.51
CA PRO A 235 -3.33 -21.45 -6.39
C PRO A 235 -2.32 -22.42 -5.75
N ALA A 236 -1.38 -22.93 -6.54
CA ALA A 236 -0.31 -23.83 -6.07
C ALA A 236 0.81 -23.12 -5.28
N GLY A 237 0.84 -21.79 -5.32
CA GLY A 237 1.94 -20.99 -4.80
C GLY A 237 2.13 -21.11 -3.28
N GLU A 238 1.10 -21.37 -2.50
CA GLU A 238 1.24 -21.49 -1.04
C GLU A 238 1.83 -22.85 -0.61
N THR A 239 1.86 -23.80 -1.54
CA THR A 239 2.31 -25.17 -1.28
C THR A 239 3.78 -25.35 -1.67
N PRO A 240 4.62 -25.98 -0.82
CA PRO A 240 5.99 -26.31 -1.18
C PRO A 240 6.07 -27.14 -2.47
N ARG A 241 7.04 -26.84 -3.35
CA ARG A 241 7.19 -27.46 -4.68
C ARG A 241 7.07 -28.99 -4.70
N GLN A 242 7.61 -29.68 -3.68
CA GLN A 242 7.58 -31.15 -3.58
C GLN A 242 6.19 -31.74 -3.27
N ARG A 243 5.22 -30.90 -2.92
CA ARG A 243 3.84 -31.30 -2.59
C ARG A 243 2.83 -30.81 -3.61
N GLN A 244 3.24 -29.97 -4.57
CA GLN A 244 2.33 -29.37 -5.56
C GLN A 244 1.68 -30.42 -6.47
N SER A 245 2.36 -31.52 -6.77
CA SER A 245 1.80 -32.65 -7.52
C SER A 245 0.63 -33.36 -6.82
N LYS A 246 0.38 -33.06 -5.54
CA LYS A 246 -0.72 -33.63 -4.73
C LYS A 246 -1.89 -32.66 -4.56
N LEU A 247 -1.84 -31.50 -5.22
CA LEU A 247 -2.92 -30.53 -5.17
C LEU A 247 -4.18 -31.08 -5.87
N PRO A 248 -5.37 -30.54 -5.52
CA PRO A 248 -6.59 -30.84 -6.25
C PRO A 248 -6.43 -30.57 -7.75
N ARG A 249 -7.15 -31.34 -8.57
CA ARG A 249 -7.06 -31.24 -10.04
C ARG A 249 -7.33 -29.81 -10.51
N ASP A 250 -8.37 -29.16 -10.00
CA ASP A 250 -8.77 -27.81 -10.42
C ASP A 250 -7.65 -26.79 -10.14
N THR A 251 -7.01 -26.88 -8.97
CA THR A 251 -5.83 -26.07 -8.62
C THR A 251 -4.67 -26.28 -9.59
N ILE A 252 -4.44 -27.52 -10.05
CA ILE A 252 -3.42 -27.82 -11.06
C ILE A 252 -3.80 -27.17 -12.40
N VAL A 253 -5.07 -27.30 -12.82
CA VAL A 253 -5.56 -26.73 -14.08
C VAL A 253 -5.44 -25.21 -14.07
N ASP A 254 -5.90 -24.53 -13.02
CA ASP A 254 -5.78 -23.07 -12.90
C ASP A 254 -4.32 -22.60 -12.96
N THR A 255 -3.42 -23.36 -12.34
CA THR A 255 -1.98 -23.07 -12.38
C THR A 255 -1.40 -23.28 -13.78
N LEU A 256 -1.85 -24.29 -14.52
CA LEU A 256 -1.42 -24.54 -15.90
C LEU A 256 -1.91 -23.46 -16.87
N VAL A 257 -3.16 -22.99 -16.71
CA VAL A 257 -3.71 -21.88 -17.51
C VAL A 257 -2.84 -20.65 -17.31
N GLN A 258 -2.60 -20.26 -16.06
CA GLN A 258 -1.75 -19.11 -15.75
C GLN A 258 -0.31 -19.29 -16.27
N ALA A 259 0.24 -20.51 -16.17
CA ALA A 259 1.58 -20.82 -16.67
C ALA A 259 1.69 -20.67 -18.20
N ALA A 260 0.67 -21.10 -18.94
CA ALA A 260 0.62 -20.98 -20.40
C ALA A 260 0.55 -19.51 -20.84
N ASP A 261 -0.28 -18.70 -20.18
CA ASP A 261 -0.40 -17.27 -20.46
C ASP A 261 0.92 -16.54 -20.18
N LEU A 262 1.57 -16.83 -19.05
CA LEU A 262 2.84 -16.21 -18.67
C LEU A 262 3.99 -16.58 -19.62
N LEU A 263 4.07 -17.84 -20.06
CA LEU A 263 5.07 -18.27 -21.04
C LEU A 263 4.84 -17.62 -22.42
N THR A 264 3.58 -17.41 -22.81
CA THR A 264 3.24 -16.72 -24.06
C THR A 264 3.64 -15.24 -24.00
N ALA A 265 3.47 -14.61 -22.85
CA ALA A 265 3.84 -13.21 -22.62
C ALA A 265 5.32 -13.00 -22.21
N TRP A 266 6.15 -14.05 -22.24
CA TRP A 266 7.57 -13.94 -21.90
C TRP A 266 8.34 -13.05 -22.89
N PRO A 267 9.30 -12.21 -22.43
CA PRO A 267 9.68 -11.96 -21.03
C PRO A 267 8.85 -10.88 -20.32
N GLY A 268 8.07 -10.09 -21.05
CA GLY A 268 7.35 -8.91 -20.52
C GLY A 268 6.39 -9.22 -19.37
N CYS A 269 5.89 -10.46 -19.28
CA CYS A 269 4.97 -10.91 -18.25
C CYS A 269 5.36 -10.53 -16.80
N ILE A 270 6.65 -10.55 -16.47
CA ILE A 270 7.11 -10.20 -15.11
C ILE A 270 6.94 -8.71 -14.86
N GLU A 271 7.38 -7.88 -15.80
CA GLU A 271 7.36 -6.42 -15.66
C GLU A 271 5.92 -5.90 -15.67
N ASP A 272 5.09 -6.41 -16.58
CA ASP A 272 3.68 -6.02 -16.71
C ASP A 272 2.90 -6.31 -15.43
N LEU A 273 3.14 -7.47 -14.81
CA LEU A 273 2.47 -7.85 -13.58
C LEU A 273 2.98 -7.04 -12.38
N LEU A 274 4.30 -6.86 -12.24
CA LEU A 274 4.85 -6.01 -11.17
C LEU A 274 4.35 -4.56 -11.29
N ALA A 275 4.31 -4.02 -12.52
CA ALA A 275 3.74 -2.71 -12.78
C ALA A 275 2.23 -2.65 -12.46
N SER A 276 1.49 -3.75 -12.66
CA SER A 276 0.06 -3.81 -12.32
C SER A 276 -0.19 -3.65 -10.81
N PHE A 277 0.65 -4.28 -9.97
CA PHE A 277 0.58 -4.11 -8.52
C PHE A 277 0.98 -2.70 -8.09
N GLY A 278 1.94 -2.09 -8.80
CA GLY A 278 2.29 -0.69 -8.58
C GLY A 278 1.14 0.27 -8.91
N ARG A 279 0.44 0.05 -10.03
CA ARG A 279 -0.74 0.84 -10.43
C ARG A 279 -1.91 0.71 -9.45
N SER A 280 -2.10 -0.46 -8.84
CA SER A 280 -3.13 -0.68 -7.81
C SER A 280 -2.70 -0.25 -6.41
N ASN A 281 -1.48 0.29 -6.25
CA ASN A 281 -0.86 0.59 -4.95
C ASN A 281 -0.78 -0.62 -4.00
N ASP A 282 -0.81 -1.86 -4.52
CA ASP A 282 -0.67 -3.08 -3.74
C ASP A 282 0.82 -3.45 -3.54
N ALA A 283 1.52 -2.61 -2.78
CA ALA A 283 2.94 -2.83 -2.54
C ALA A 283 3.23 -4.03 -1.61
N ILE A 284 2.23 -4.55 -0.88
CA ILE A 284 2.39 -5.78 -0.08
C ILE A 284 2.55 -6.97 -1.04
N THR A 285 1.63 -7.10 -2.00
CA THR A 285 1.69 -8.16 -3.00
C THR A 285 2.91 -7.98 -3.90
N LEU A 286 3.27 -6.75 -4.26
CA LEU A 286 4.50 -6.46 -5.02
C LEU A 286 5.77 -6.95 -4.29
N ASP A 287 6.00 -6.53 -3.04
CA ASP A 287 7.20 -6.95 -2.27
C ASP A 287 7.21 -8.47 -2.05
N ARG A 288 6.05 -9.07 -1.75
CA ARG A 288 5.92 -10.52 -1.60
C ARG A 288 6.31 -11.25 -2.89
N THR A 289 5.79 -10.79 -4.02
CA THR A 289 6.05 -11.37 -5.34
C THR A 289 7.53 -11.24 -5.70
N VAL A 290 8.14 -10.07 -5.54
CA VAL A 290 9.57 -9.86 -5.82
C VAL A 290 10.45 -10.76 -4.95
N ARG A 291 10.13 -10.89 -3.65
CA ARG A 291 10.86 -11.79 -2.74
C ARG A 291 10.74 -13.24 -3.18
N ARG A 292 9.56 -13.63 -3.65
CA ARG A 292 9.29 -14.98 -4.11
C ARG A 292 10.03 -15.29 -5.40
N LEU A 293 9.97 -14.42 -6.42
CA LEU A 293 10.76 -14.52 -7.63
C LEU A 293 12.26 -14.69 -7.30
N ARG A 294 12.79 -13.85 -6.40
CA ARG A 294 14.18 -13.97 -5.92
C ARG A 294 14.47 -15.29 -5.21
N ALA A 295 13.51 -15.86 -4.48
CA ALA A 295 13.69 -17.13 -3.79
C ALA A 295 13.63 -18.33 -4.75
N ASP A 296 12.76 -18.26 -5.74
CA ASP A 296 12.50 -19.35 -6.69
C ASP A 296 13.56 -19.41 -7.80
N PHE A 297 14.08 -18.27 -8.27
CA PHE A 297 15.12 -18.17 -9.30
C PHE A 297 16.52 -17.83 -8.74
N ARG A 298 16.78 -18.18 -7.48
CA ARG A 298 18.12 -18.04 -6.90
C ARG A 298 19.10 -18.98 -7.62
N PRO A 299 20.32 -18.53 -8.00
CA PRO A 299 21.31 -19.36 -8.71
C PRO A 299 21.71 -20.68 -8.02
N ARG A 300 21.29 -20.90 -6.77
CA ARG A 300 21.52 -22.12 -5.98
C ARG A 300 20.33 -23.09 -5.98
N ARG A 301 19.42 -23.03 -6.96
CA ARG A 301 18.25 -23.92 -7.11
C ARG A 301 18.54 -25.10 -8.04
N SER A 302 17.61 -26.07 -8.09
CA SER A 302 17.72 -27.30 -8.89
C SER A 302 17.65 -27.10 -10.41
N TRP A 303 17.41 -25.88 -10.89
CA TRP A 303 17.36 -25.52 -12.30
C TRP A 303 18.22 -24.28 -12.57
N PRO A 304 19.54 -24.46 -12.77
CA PRO A 304 20.46 -23.35 -13.04
C PRO A 304 20.08 -22.56 -14.29
N GLU A 305 19.66 -23.27 -15.35
CA GLU A 305 19.32 -22.69 -16.65
C GLU A 305 18.14 -21.71 -16.56
N LEU A 306 17.16 -22.03 -15.69
CA LEU A 306 16.03 -21.14 -15.39
C LEU A 306 16.48 -19.88 -14.66
N SER A 307 17.37 -20.05 -13.67
CA SER A 307 17.87 -18.93 -12.89
C SER A 307 18.68 -17.98 -13.77
N GLU A 308 19.52 -18.52 -14.65
CA GLU A 308 20.30 -17.74 -15.61
C GLU A 308 19.41 -16.98 -16.59
N LEU A 309 18.41 -17.66 -17.19
CA LEU A 309 17.46 -17.03 -18.12
C LEU A 309 16.71 -15.86 -17.47
N VAL A 310 16.13 -16.08 -16.29
CA VAL A 310 15.31 -15.06 -15.61
C VAL A 310 16.16 -13.89 -15.12
N VAL A 311 17.36 -14.16 -14.60
CA VAL A 311 18.30 -13.10 -14.16
C VAL A 311 18.79 -12.29 -15.35
N LYS A 312 19.07 -12.94 -16.49
CA LYS A 312 19.49 -12.27 -17.73
C LYS A 312 18.37 -11.38 -18.29
N ALA A 313 17.12 -11.87 -18.28
CA ALA A 313 15.97 -11.12 -18.78
C ALA A 313 15.60 -9.94 -17.88
N HIS A 314 15.71 -10.08 -16.55
CA HIS A 314 15.29 -9.04 -15.60
C HIS A 314 16.36 -8.69 -14.55
N PRO A 315 17.50 -8.14 -14.96
CA PRO A 315 18.63 -7.88 -14.06
C PRO A 315 18.29 -6.89 -12.92
N SER A 316 17.37 -5.95 -13.15
CA SER A 316 16.91 -4.98 -12.13
C SER A 316 16.24 -5.66 -10.93
N ILE A 317 15.56 -6.78 -11.15
CA ILE A 317 14.87 -7.55 -10.10
C ILE A 317 15.88 -8.34 -9.27
N PHE A 318 16.96 -8.86 -9.87
CA PHE A 318 17.85 -9.84 -9.23
C PHE A 318 19.23 -9.30 -8.84
N THR A 319 19.56 -8.06 -9.17
CA THR A 319 20.81 -7.41 -8.75
C THR A 319 20.86 -7.24 -7.22
N TRP A 320 21.85 -7.88 -6.57
CA TRP A 320 21.97 -7.97 -5.12
C TRP A 320 22.22 -6.63 -4.40
N SER A 321 22.72 -5.62 -5.12
CA SER A 321 22.83 -4.24 -4.64
C SER A 321 21.47 -3.55 -4.52
N VAL A 322 20.47 -3.98 -5.30
CA VAL A 322 19.11 -3.46 -5.28
C VAL A 322 18.33 -4.18 -4.19
N ARG A 323 18.29 -3.58 -3.00
CA ARG A 323 17.31 -3.97 -1.95
C ARG A 323 15.92 -3.99 -2.58
N SER A 324 15.00 -4.86 -2.14
CA SER A 324 13.63 -4.95 -2.71
C SER A 324 12.94 -3.58 -2.87
N ARG A 325 13.36 -2.58 -2.09
CA ARG A 325 12.97 -1.17 -2.19
C ARG A 325 13.21 -0.49 -3.53
N GLY A 326 14.35 -0.74 -4.20
CA GLY A 326 14.64 -0.13 -5.50
C GLY A 326 13.64 -0.62 -6.54
N VAL A 327 13.42 -1.93 -6.57
CA VAL A 327 12.41 -2.57 -7.42
C VAL A 327 11.00 -2.03 -7.13
N VAL A 328 10.59 -1.92 -5.87
CA VAL A 328 9.28 -1.34 -5.53
C VAL A 328 9.14 0.10 -6.03
N HIS A 329 10.19 0.92 -5.93
CA HIS A 329 10.16 2.29 -6.45
C HIS A 329 10.05 2.30 -7.99
N ASP A 330 10.77 1.43 -8.69
CA ASP A 330 10.77 1.36 -10.15
C ASP A 330 9.40 0.95 -10.71
N PHE A 331 8.69 0.05 -10.01
CA PHE A 331 7.38 -0.45 -10.44
C PHE A 331 6.18 0.26 -9.78
N ALA A 332 6.37 1.00 -8.69
CA ALA A 332 5.33 1.74 -7.96
C ALA A 332 5.78 3.17 -7.61
N PRO A 333 5.94 4.07 -8.60
CA PRO A 333 6.44 5.43 -8.38
C PRO A 333 5.54 6.30 -7.51
N GLY A 334 4.25 5.93 -7.37
CA GLY A 334 3.32 6.58 -6.44
C GLY A 334 3.63 6.34 -4.96
N LEU A 335 4.55 5.42 -4.64
CA LEU A 335 4.89 5.06 -3.27
C LEU A 335 6.28 5.54 -2.89
N VAL A 336 6.37 6.23 -1.76
CA VAL A 336 7.60 6.85 -1.27
C VAL A 336 8.02 6.28 0.08
N GLY A 337 9.34 6.20 0.29
CA GLY A 337 9.90 5.78 1.58
C GLY A 337 9.88 6.91 2.63
N GLY A 338 10.16 6.57 3.90
CA GLY A 338 10.07 7.53 5.00
C GLY A 338 10.90 8.81 4.88
N GLN A 339 12.12 8.76 4.32
CA GLN A 339 12.92 9.98 4.12
C GLN A 339 12.33 10.90 3.04
N GLU A 340 11.79 10.31 1.98
CA GLU A 340 11.12 11.06 0.93
C GLU A 340 9.80 11.64 1.44
N ALA A 341 9.04 10.88 2.23
CA ALA A 341 7.82 11.37 2.88
C ALA A 341 8.09 12.58 3.80
N ILE A 342 9.17 12.54 4.57
CA ILE A 342 9.62 13.67 5.40
C ILE A 342 9.93 14.90 4.54
N ARG A 343 10.62 14.69 3.40
CA ARG A 343 10.96 15.77 2.45
C ARG A 343 9.70 16.37 1.82
N LEU A 344 8.78 15.54 1.33
CA LEU A 344 7.53 15.98 0.71
C LEU A 344 6.68 16.82 1.65
N LEU A 345 6.55 16.42 2.92
CA LEU A 345 5.81 17.17 3.93
C LEU A 345 6.52 18.44 4.42
N GLY A 346 7.79 18.66 4.05
CA GLY A 346 8.55 19.84 4.45
C GLY A 346 8.72 19.99 5.97
N MET A 347 8.83 18.88 6.70
CA MET A 347 8.94 18.89 8.17
C MET A 347 10.10 18.04 8.68
N GLY A 348 10.48 18.22 9.95
CA GLY A 348 11.54 17.42 10.58
C GLY A 348 11.07 16.02 10.99
N SER A 349 12.00 15.06 11.04
CA SER A 349 11.71 13.64 11.34
C SER A 349 10.96 13.41 12.65
N ARG A 350 11.16 14.24 13.68
CA ARG A 350 10.45 14.14 14.97
C ARG A 350 8.95 14.40 14.83
N LYS A 351 8.56 15.44 14.09
CA LYS A 351 7.16 15.78 13.82
C LYS A 351 6.49 14.72 12.96
N PHE A 352 7.20 14.25 11.93
CA PHE A 352 6.74 13.13 11.11
C PHE A 352 6.48 11.87 11.95
N THR A 353 7.42 11.53 12.85
CA THR A 353 7.27 10.39 13.77
C THR A 353 6.05 10.54 14.68
N HIS A 354 5.76 11.75 15.14
CA HIS A 354 4.57 12.03 15.93
C HIS A 354 3.30 11.81 15.11
N LEU A 355 3.20 12.37 13.90
CA LEU A 355 2.05 12.17 13.00
C LEU A 355 1.81 10.69 12.70
N TYR A 356 2.87 9.96 12.39
CA TYR A 356 2.84 8.52 12.15
C TYR A 356 2.32 7.74 13.38
N ARG A 357 2.86 8.00 14.57
CA ARG A 357 2.43 7.32 15.81
C ARG A 357 0.99 7.64 16.19
N SER A 358 0.51 8.82 15.81
CA SER A 358 -0.87 9.25 16.03
C SER A 358 -1.84 8.76 14.95
N GLY A 359 -1.38 7.99 13.94
CA GLY A 359 -2.23 7.46 12.88
C GLY A 359 -2.74 8.52 11.89
N LEU A 360 -2.09 9.68 11.82
CA LEU A 360 -2.50 10.80 10.96
C LEU A 360 -1.81 10.79 9.58
N VAL A 361 -0.95 9.81 9.34
CA VAL A 361 -0.32 9.53 8.05
C VAL A 361 -0.46 8.05 7.81
N ASP A 362 -1.19 7.69 6.75
CA ASP A 362 -1.45 6.30 6.42
C ASP A 362 -0.19 5.62 5.89
N GLN A 363 0.15 4.51 6.54
CA GLN A 363 1.20 3.62 6.09
C GLN A 363 0.58 2.54 5.20
N ILE A 364 1.07 2.42 3.97
CA ILE A 364 0.53 1.44 3.01
C ILE A 364 1.18 0.07 3.21
N VAL A 365 2.49 0.02 3.46
CA VAL A 365 3.22 -1.26 3.62
C VAL A 365 4.14 -1.25 4.82
N ARG A 366 4.18 -2.40 5.52
CA ARG A 366 5.22 -2.74 6.50
C ARG A 366 6.05 -3.90 5.96
N SER A 367 7.18 -3.59 5.34
CA SER A 367 8.08 -4.62 4.79
C SER A 367 9.22 -4.90 5.78
N GLY A 368 9.33 -6.14 6.25
CA GLY A 368 10.35 -6.59 7.21
C GLY A 368 9.75 -6.90 8.58
N GLY A 369 10.19 -8.01 9.20
CA GLY A 369 9.75 -8.42 10.54
C GLY A 369 9.99 -7.34 11.60
N GLU A 370 9.57 -7.60 12.84
CA GLU A 370 9.49 -6.62 13.94
C GLU A 370 10.70 -5.67 14.10
N ARG A 371 11.91 -6.11 13.75
CA ARG A 371 13.15 -5.33 13.91
C ARG A 371 13.51 -4.39 12.75
N HIS A 372 12.93 -4.55 11.55
CA HIS A 372 13.28 -3.77 10.36
C HIS A 372 12.04 -3.47 9.50
N ALA A 373 10.97 -2.99 10.12
CA ALA A 373 9.77 -2.55 9.44
C ALA A 373 10.04 -1.26 8.64
N PHE A 374 10.04 -1.34 7.31
CA PHE A 374 10.11 -0.19 6.42
C PHE A 374 8.70 0.20 5.99
N ALA A 375 8.36 1.47 6.22
CA ALA A 375 7.09 2.08 5.86
C ALA A 375 7.17 2.75 4.48
N THR A 376 6.23 2.44 3.60
CA THR A 376 5.96 3.21 2.38
C THR A 376 4.64 3.99 2.53
N TYR A 377 4.58 5.12 1.86
CA TYR A 377 3.50 6.10 1.96
C TYR A 377 3.06 6.53 0.56
N ASP A 378 1.80 6.94 0.41
CA ASP A 378 1.30 7.49 -0.86
C ASP A 378 1.83 8.91 -1.09
N ALA A 379 2.51 9.11 -2.21
CA ALA A 379 3.08 10.40 -2.57
C ALA A 379 1.99 11.46 -2.79
N THR A 380 0.84 11.09 -3.35
CA THR A 380 -0.25 12.02 -3.66
C THR A 380 -0.87 12.59 -2.39
N SER A 381 -1.24 11.72 -1.44
CA SER A 381 -1.76 12.10 -0.13
C SER A 381 -0.79 12.98 0.65
N LEU A 382 0.51 12.66 0.63
CA LEU A 382 1.54 13.47 1.28
C LEU A 382 1.73 14.84 0.61
N THR A 383 1.60 14.92 -0.71
CA THR A 383 1.70 16.18 -1.46
C THR A 383 0.54 17.11 -1.11
N ALA A 384 -0.69 16.59 -1.09
CA ALA A 384 -1.87 17.34 -0.66
C ALA A 384 -1.72 17.86 0.78
N ALA A 385 -1.21 17.02 1.69
CA ALA A 385 -0.93 17.43 3.07
C ALA A 385 0.13 18.55 3.14
N SER A 386 1.16 18.48 2.29
CA SER A 386 2.24 19.46 2.21
C SER A 386 1.73 20.84 1.81
N GLU A 387 0.72 20.92 0.94
CA GLU A 387 0.08 22.20 0.57
C GLU A 387 -0.55 22.89 1.78
N VAL A 388 -1.34 22.17 2.57
CA VAL A 388 -1.93 22.70 3.81
C VAL A 388 -0.83 23.15 4.79
N PHE A 389 0.24 22.38 4.93
CA PHE A 389 1.37 22.79 5.75
C PHE A 389 2.02 24.08 5.23
N ARG A 390 2.24 24.23 3.93
CA ARG A 390 2.89 25.43 3.36
C ARG A 390 2.00 26.67 3.50
N ASP A 391 0.69 26.51 3.34
CA ASP A 391 -0.27 27.60 3.43
C ASP A 391 -0.60 28.02 4.88
N ARG A 392 -0.08 27.35 5.92
CA ARG A 392 -0.41 27.74 7.29
C ARG A 392 0.25 29.06 7.74
N MET A 393 -0.48 29.84 8.52
CA MET A 393 0.01 30.98 9.30
C MET A 393 -0.49 30.90 10.75
N ARG A 394 0.36 31.28 11.71
CA ARG A 394 -0.06 31.40 13.12
C ARG A 394 -0.92 32.66 13.30
N VAL A 395 -1.97 32.55 14.12
CA VAL A 395 -2.81 33.70 14.49
C VAL A 395 -1.98 34.87 15.06
N THR A 396 -0.95 34.61 15.86
CA THR A 396 -0.08 35.67 16.40
C THR A 396 0.69 36.43 15.31
N ALA A 397 1.16 35.73 14.28
CA ALA A 397 1.86 36.35 13.16
C ALA A 397 0.91 37.20 12.29
N ALA A 398 -0.34 36.74 12.13
CA ALA A 398 -1.39 37.50 11.46
C ALA A 398 -1.74 38.79 12.25
N ALA A 399 -1.86 38.67 13.57
CA ALA A 399 -2.11 39.80 14.46
C ALA A 399 -1.00 40.86 14.37
N GLU A 400 0.27 40.44 14.40
CA GLU A 400 1.44 41.31 14.23
C GLU A 400 1.44 42.03 12.89
N LYS A 401 1.19 41.32 11.78
CA LYS A 401 1.14 41.91 10.43
C LYS A 401 0.02 42.93 10.27
N LEU A 402 -1.18 42.63 10.78
CA LEU A 402 -2.31 43.56 10.74
C LEU A 402 -2.18 44.70 11.74
N GLY A 403 -1.34 44.57 12.78
CA GLY A 403 -1.30 45.52 13.88
C GLY A 403 -2.54 45.41 14.77
N THR A 404 -3.06 44.21 14.95
CA THR A 404 -4.20 43.92 15.84
C THR A 404 -3.77 42.98 16.95
N THR A 405 -4.73 42.55 17.76
CA THR A 405 -4.60 41.61 18.87
C THR A 405 -4.93 40.19 18.44
N TYR A 406 -4.63 39.22 19.29
CA TYR A 406 -5.07 37.83 19.06
C TYR A 406 -6.59 37.75 18.88
N HIS A 407 -7.35 38.42 19.75
CA HIS A 407 -8.82 38.46 19.70
C HIS A 407 -9.34 39.12 18.40
N GLY A 408 -8.60 40.08 17.83
CA GLY A 408 -8.97 40.70 16.56
C GLY A 408 -8.94 39.72 15.40
N ILE A 409 -8.00 38.77 15.41
CA ILE A 409 -7.98 37.68 14.44
C ILE A 409 -9.08 36.65 14.73
N GLU A 410 -9.35 36.34 16.00
CA GLU A 410 -10.48 35.46 16.36
C GLU A 410 -11.82 36.03 15.89
N GLN A 411 -12.02 37.36 15.96
CA GLN A 411 -13.19 38.00 15.37
C GLN A 411 -13.26 37.78 13.85
N LEU A 412 -12.14 37.88 13.13
CA LEU A 412 -12.11 37.63 11.68
C LEU A 412 -12.39 36.17 11.32
N ILE A 413 -11.93 35.21 12.13
CA ILE A 413 -12.25 33.79 11.94
C ILE A 413 -13.75 33.57 12.24
N CYS A 414 -14.24 34.12 13.34
CA CYS A 414 -15.64 34.02 13.74
C CYS A 414 -16.61 34.64 12.72
N LEU A 415 -16.16 35.66 11.99
CA LEU A 415 -16.89 36.30 10.90
C LEU A 415 -16.70 35.60 9.55
N GLU A 416 -16.03 34.44 9.53
CA GLU A 416 -15.75 33.64 8.32
C GLU A 416 -14.95 34.39 7.25
N VAL A 417 -14.17 35.39 7.66
CA VAL A 417 -13.31 36.19 6.77
C VAL A 417 -11.92 35.55 6.65
N LEU A 418 -11.46 34.89 7.71
CA LEU A 418 -10.23 34.11 7.72
C LEU A 418 -10.56 32.64 7.99
N GLU A 419 -10.06 31.75 7.14
CA GLU A 419 -10.23 30.31 7.30
C GLU A 419 -9.29 29.78 8.38
N GLU A 420 -9.87 29.13 9.40
CA GLU A 420 -9.11 28.35 10.37
C GLU A 420 -8.77 26.97 9.82
N ILE A 421 -7.49 26.59 9.93
CA ILE A 421 -7.04 25.26 9.49
C ILE A 421 -7.43 24.22 10.53
N THR A 422 -8.35 23.34 10.15
CA THR A 422 -8.87 22.25 10.99
C THR A 422 -8.24 20.88 10.68
N ASP A 423 -7.28 20.82 9.75
CA ASP A 423 -6.58 19.58 9.39
C ASP A 423 -5.91 18.94 10.62
N ALA A 424 -6.31 17.72 10.94
CA ALA A 424 -5.85 16.99 12.12
C ALA A 424 -4.32 16.84 12.18
N ARG A 425 -3.65 16.74 11.03
CA ARG A 425 -2.18 16.66 10.94
C ARG A 425 -1.55 17.97 11.36
N VAL A 426 -2.09 19.11 10.93
CA VAL A 426 -1.60 20.43 11.32
C VAL A 426 -1.80 20.65 12.80
N LEU A 427 -2.99 20.33 13.33
CA LEU A 427 -3.33 20.46 14.74
C LEU A 427 -2.41 19.63 15.65
N ALA A 428 -2.02 18.43 15.22
CA ALA A 428 -1.14 17.55 16.00
C ALA A 428 0.30 18.06 16.17
N VAL A 429 0.80 18.90 15.25
CA VAL A 429 2.22 19.35 15.26
C VAL A 429 2.40 20.86 15.39
N SER A 430 1.30 21.60 15.48
CA SER A 430 1.27 23.05 15.62
C SER A 430 0.81 23.44 17.02
N LEU A 431 1.39 24.51 17.55
CA LEU A 431 0.97 25.09 18.82
C LEU A 431 0.04 26.27 18.54
N GLY A 432 -1.18 26.21 19.08
CA GLY A 432 -2.22 27.23 18.92
C GLY A 432 -2.90 27.22 17.55
N ARG A 433 -3.93 28.06 17.41
CA ARG A 433 -4.72 28.21 16.18
C ARG A 433 -3.87 28.58 14.97
N GLN A 434 -4.16 27.94 13.84
CA GLN A 434 -3.56 28.22 12.54
C GLN A 434 -4.64 28.68 11.58
N ILE A 435 -4.31 29.61 10.69
CA ILE A 435 -5.18 30.10 9.63
C ILE A 435 -4.52 29.92 8.27
N SER A 436 -5.31 30.00 7.20
CA SER A 436 -4.78 30.10 5.83
C SER A 436 -3.97 31.39 5.64
N ARG A 437 -2.75 31.26 5.12
CA ARG A 437 -1.86 32.35 4.75
C ARG A 437 -2.37 33.03 3.49
N SER A 438 -2.75 32.26 2.47
CA SER A 438 -3.30 32.80 1.24
C SER A 438 -4.58 33.60 1.50
N GLY A 439 -5.51 33.09 2.31
CA GLY A 439 -6.71 33.84 2.72
C GLY A 439 -6.39 35.12 3.52
N PHE A 440 -5.36 35.08 4.38
CA PHE A 440 -4.86 36.27 5.07
C PHE A 440 -4.30 37.32 4.10
N GLU A 441 -3.47 36.89 3.14
CA GLU A 441 -2.84 37.77 2.17
C GLU A 441 -3.88 38.39 1.21
N GLU A 442 -4.93 37.63 0.88
CA GLU A 442 -6.09 38.13 0.11
C GLU A 442 -6.86 39.20 0.89
N LEU A 443 -7.20 38.96 2.16
CA LEU A 443 -7.82 39.97 3.02
C LEU A 443 -6.98 41.25 3.09
N GLU A 444 -5.66 41.12 3.27
CA GLU A 444 -4.75 42.26 3.32
C GLU A 444 -4.76 43.04 1.99
N ALA A 445 -4.73 42.34 0.86
CA ALA A 445 -4.79 42.93 -0.47
C ALA A 445 -6.13 43.64 -0.73
N ASP A 446 -7.24 43.05 -0.30
CA ASP A 446 -8.58 43.64 -0.45
C ASP A 446 -8.73 44.94 0.33
N ILE A 447 -8.27 44.95 1.58
CA ILE A 447 -8.23 46.17 2.38
C ILE A 447 -7.36 47.20 1.66
N ARG A 448 -6.14 46.86 1.22
CA ARG A 448 -5.29 47.81 0.48
C ARG A 448 -5.98 48.39 -0.75
N ARG A 449 -6.78 47.59 -1.48
CA ARG A 449 -7.57 48.03 -2.65
C ARG A 449 -8.80 48.89 -2.30
N ALA A 450 -9.28 48.81 -1.07
CA ALA A 450 -10.44 49.57 -0.60
C ALA A 450 -10.08 50.96 -0.05
N ALA A 451 -8.80 51.25 0.17
CA ALA A 451 -8.34 52.54 0.68
C ALA A 451 -8.67 53.70 -0.28
N VAL A 452 -9.07 54.83 0.28
CA VAL A 452 -9.31 56.09 -0.44
C VAL A 452 -8.25 57.14 -0.11
N ALA A 453 -8.25 58.26 -0.82
CA ALA A 453 -7.37 59.39 -0.50
C ALA A 453 -7.73 59.98 0.87
N SER A 454 -6.72 60.32 1.68
CA SER A 454 -6.91 61.02 2.96
C SER A 454 -7.40 62.45 2.75
N GLY A 455 -8.17 62.98 3.69
CA GLY A 455 -8.57 64.39 3.75
C GLY A 455 -8.12 65.08 5.04
N ASP A 456 -8.43 66.36 5.17
CA ASP A 456 -8.16 67.12 6.39
C ASP A 456 -8.99 66.61 7.58
N GLY A 457 -8.37 66.56 8.76
CA GLY A 457 -9.03 66.13 10.00
C GLY A 457 -9.09 64.61 10.24
N TRP A 458 -8.54 63.81 9.33
CA TRP A 458 -8.45 62.36 9.48
C TRP A 458 -7.53 61.97 10.65
N VAL A 459 -7.90 60.93 11.38
CA VAL A 459 -7.22 60.50 12.61
C VAL A 459 -6.66 59.08 12.48
N PRO A 460 -5.52 58.76 13.13
CA PRO A 460 -5.04 57.37 13.14
C PRO A 460 -6.06 56.42 13.76
N ALA A 461 -6.22 55.24 13.15
CA ALA A 461 -7.19 54.23 13.59
C ALA A 461 -6.99 53.85 15.06
N TYR A 462 -5.75 53.69 15.52
CA TYR A 462 -5.46 53.41 16.94
C TYR A 462 -5.97 54.49 17.88
N ASP A 463 -5.94 55.76 17.49
CA ASP A 463 -6.42 56.85 18.35
C ASP A 463 -7.95 56.90 18.39
N ALA A 464 -8.63 56.53 17.30
CA ALA A 464 -10.08 56.32 17.32
C ALA A 464 -10.44 55.12 18.20
N LEU A 465 -9.71 54.01 18.06
CA LEU A 465 -9.90 52.77 18.82
C LEU A 465 -9.62 52.93 20.32
N LYS A 466 -8.69 53.81 20.73
CA LYS A 466 -8.47 54.16 22.15
C LYS A 466 -9.67 54.83 22.82
N ALA A 467 -10.61 55.37 22.05
CA ALA A 467 -11.86 55.89 22.60
C ALA A 467 -12.80 54.75 23.07
N MET A 468 -12.48 53.49 22.77
CA MET A 468 -13.21 52.30 23.20
C MET A 468 -12.40 51.53 24.23
N GLY A 469 -12.98 51.23 25.40
CA GLY A 469 -12.29 50.43 26.42
C GLY A 469 -13.19 49.74 27.44
N SER A 470 -14.51 49.66 27.21
CA SER A 470 -15.44 48.89 28.05
C SER A 470 -15.58 47.42 27.60
N ALA A 471 -15.06 47.09 26.42
CA ALA A 471 -15.08 45.77 25.80
C ALA A 471 -13.83 45.59 24.91
N GLU A 472 -13.66 44.40 24.34
CA GLU A 472 -12.68 44.18 23.29
C GLU A 472 -12.93 45.10 22.11
N LYS A 473 -11.84 45.58 21.52
CA LYS A 473 -11.91 46.43 20.34
C LYS A 473 -12.41 45.61 19.15
N PRO A 474 -13.32 46.16 18.32
CA PRO A 474 -13.93 45.44 17.21
C PRO A 474 -13.03 45.47 15.97
N TYR A 475 -11.85 44.89 16.08
CA TYR A 475 -10.91 44.84 14.97
C TYR A 475 -11.46 44.08 13.77
N GLY A 476 -12.14 42.95 14.01
CA GLY A 476 -12.77 42.15 12.96
C GLY A 476 -13.79 42.96 12.17
N PRO A 477 -14.87 43.46 12.80
CA PRO A 477 -15.87 44.27 12.10
C PRO A 477 -15.28 45.51 11.41
N LEU A 478 -14.29 46.17 12.02
CA LEU A 478 -13.62 47.31 11.39
C LEU A 478 -12.89 46.90 10.10
N LEU A 479 -12.11 45.82 10.14
CA LEU A 479 -11.38 45.31 8.98
C LEU A 479 -12.33 44.84 7.87
N VAL A 480 -13.44 44.20 8.24
CA VAL A 480 -14.51 43.80 7.30
C VAL A 480 -15.18 45.02 6.67
N ALA A 481 -15.57 46.01 7.47
CA ALA A 481 -16.19 47.23 6.95
C ALA A 481 -15.25 48.03 6.05
N MET A 482 -13.94 48.00 6.32
CA MET A 482 -12.92 48.59 5.45
C MET A 482 -12.81 47.82 4.13
N ARG A 483 -12.70 46.48 4.17
CA ARG A 483 -12.67 45.59 3.00
C ARG A 483 -13.89 45.83 2.10
N ASP A 484 -15.08 45.89 2.70
CA ASP A 484 -16.36 45.99 2.01
C ASP A 484 -16.73 47.43 1.64
N ARG A 485 -15.81 48.40 1.84
CA ARG A 485 -16.00 49.84 1.55
C ARG A 485 -17.17 50.49 2.30
N LEU A 486 -17.62 49.89 3.40
CA LEU A 486 -18.64 50.43 4.28
C LEU A 486 -18.09 51.48 5.26
N GLN A 487 -16.79 51.40 5.57
CA GLN A 487 -16.06 52.36 6.38
C GLN A 487 -14.94 53.00 5.56
N PRO A 488 -15.08 54.28 5.14
CA PRO A 488 -14.02 54.99 4.44
C PRO A 488 -12.76 55.07 5.31
N PHE A 489 -11.60 54.84 4.70
CA PHE A 489 -10.30 54.92 5.33
C PHE A 489 -9.19 55.18 4.29
N ALA A 490 -8.03 55.63 4.76
CA ALA A 490 -6.89 55.99 3.95
C ALA A 490 -5.69 55.24 4.52
N LEU A 491 -4.81 54.79 3.63
CA LEU A 491 -3.68 53.96 3.99
C LEU A 491 -2.38 54.69 3.67
N GLU A 492 -1.63 55.06 4.70
CA GLU A 492 -0.32 55.68 4.53
C GLU A 492 0.69 54.69 3.94
N VAL A 493 1.70 55.17 3.21
CA VAL A 493 2.79 54.34 2.70
C VAL A 493 3.81 54.08 3.81
N GLY A 494 4.33 52.85 3.92
CA GLY A 494 5.36 52.50 4.90
C GLY A 494 5.43 51.00 5.20
N GLU A 495 6.30 50.62 6.14
CA GLU A 495 6.53 49.22 6.56
C GLU A 495 5.85 48.88 7.90
N ALA A 496 5.22 49.85 8.56
CA ALA A 496 4.49 49.60 9.80
C ALA A 496 3.31 48.63 9.58
N PRO A 497 2.86 47.92 10.64
CA PRO A 497 1.67 47.05 10.58
C PRO A 497 0.44 47.76 9.99
N LEU A 498 -0.44 47.01 9.33
CA LEU A 498 -1.51 47.58 8.50
C LEU A 498 -2.34 48.65 9.25
N LEU A 499 -2.89 48.33 10.42
CA LEU A 499 -3.72 49.26 11.19
C LEU A 499 -2.96 50.49 11.71
N ALA A 500 -1.63 50.41 11.86
CA ALA A 500 -0.82 51.56 12.25
C ALA A 500 -0.80 52.65 11.16
N ARG A 501 -1.02 52.25 9.91
CA ARG A 501 -1.03 53.12 8.73
C ARG A 501 -2.43 53.57 8.32
N VAL A 502 -3.47 53.06 8.98
CA VAL A 502 -4.86 53.40 8.68
C VAL A 502 -5.22 54.73 9.32
N ARG A 503 -5.76 55.63 8.51
CA ARG A 503 -6.42 56.87 8.92
C ARG A 503 -7.91 56.77 8.68
N LEU A 504 -8.71 57.21 9.64
CA LEU A 504 -10.18 57.24 9.58
C LEU A 504 -10.66 58.70 9.47
N PRO A 505 -11.79 58.97 8.79
CA PRO A 505 -12.30 60.33 8.59
C PRO A 505 -12.47 61.13 9.87
N ASN A 506 -12.93 60.50 10.95
CA ASN A 506 -13.02 61.10 12.27
C ASN A 506 -13.12 60.01 13.37
N ARG A 507 -13.07 60.44 14.64
CA ARG A 507 -13.16 59.53 15.80
C ARG A 507 -14.54 58.91 16.02
N ARG A 508 -15.60 59.48 15.45
CA ARG A 508 -16.99 59.02 15.62
C ARG A 508 -17.36 57.88 14.68
N CYS A 509 -16.56 57.65 13.63
CA CYS A 509 -16.76 56.54 12.68
C CYS A 509 -16.89 55.17 13.37
N LEU A 510 -16.22 54.97 14.51
CA LEU A 510 -16.28 53.73 15.27
C LEU A 510 -17.49 53.60 16.23
N ARG A 511 -18.38 54.60 16.26
CA ARG A 511 -19.64 54.54 17.06
C ARG A 511 -20.81 53.93 16.28
N ASP A 512 -20.57 53.51 15.05
CA ASP A 512 -21.56 52.79 14.26
C ASP A 512 -21.88 51.44 14.91
N ALA A 513 -23.16 51.17 15.17
CA ALA A 513 -23.62 49.92 15.76
C ALA A 513 -23.20 48.69 14.91
N ARG A 514 -23.00 48.86 13.60
CA ARG A 514 -22.51 47.81 12.69
C ARG A 514 -21.08 47.38 12.98
N LEU A 515 -20.32 48.18 13.72
CA LEU A 515 -18.96 47.87 14.15
C LEU A 515 -18.92 47.27 15.56
N ALA A 516 -20.05 47.07 16.23
CA ALA A 516 -20.05 46.35 17.51
C ALA A 516 -19.75 44.86 17.30
N PHE A 517 -18.99 44.27 18.22
CA PHE A 517 -18.76 42.82 18.26
C PHE A 517 -19.07 42.27 19.64
N GLU A 518 -20.04 41.37 19.73
CA GLU A 518 -20.38 40.70 20.97
C GLU A 518 -20.08 39.20 20.85
N PRO A 519 -19.05 38.67 21.55
CA PRO A 519 -18.71 37.24 21.50
C PRO A 519 -19.90 36.33 21.85
N MET A 520 -20.82 36.78 22.71
CA MET A 520 -22.01 36.02 23.09
C MET A 520 -23.02 35.85 21.96
N ALA A 521 -22.98 36.69 20.92
CA ALA A 521 -23.80 36.53 19.72
C ALA A 521 -23.30 35.39 18.80
N HIS A 522 -22.13 34.82 19.09
CA HIS A 522 -21.49 33.76 18.31
C HIS A 522 -21.20 32.52 19.17
N PRO A 523 -22.23 31.83 19.69
CA PRO A 523 -22.06 30.72 20.64
C PRO A 523 -21.33 29.49 20.06
N ASN A 524 -21.28 29.37 18.72
CA ASN A 524 -20.62 28.26 18.03
C ASN A 524 -19.11 28.48 17.86
N PHE A 525 -18.60 29.67 18.17
CA PHE A 525 -17.16 29.97 18.09
C PHE A 525 -16.53 30.04 19.47
N LEU A 526 -15.49 29.24 19.70
CA LEU A 526 -14.82 29.11 20.99
C LEU A 526 -13.64 30.11 21.12
N PHE A 527 -13.88 31.32 21.59
CA PHE A 527 -12.79 32.27 21.87
C PHE A 527 -11.83 31.77 22.96
N ASP A 528 -10.53 32.09 22.85
CA ASP A 528 -9.54 31.78 23.89
C ASP A 528 -9.95 32.45 25.22
N ASP A 529 -9.96 31.66 26.31
CA ASP A 529 -10.32 32.13 27.64
C ASP A 529 -9.19 32.91 28.32
N GLN A 530 -8.00 32.92 27.69
CA GLN A 530 -6.81 33.62 28.13
C GLN A 530 -6.36 34.64 27.08
N ILE A 531 -5.87 35.77 27.54
CA ILE A 531 -5.30 36.81 26.66
C ILE A 531 -3.85 37.10 27.04
N SER A 532 -3.06 37.57 26.06
CA SER A 532 -1.69 37.99 26.34
C SER A 532 -1.66 39.32 27.10
N ARG A 533 -0.51 39.67 27.66
CA ARG A 533 -0.33 41.01 28.28
C ARG A 533 -0.44 42.14 27.26
N ILE A 534 -0.12 41.88 25.99
CA ILE A 534 -0.23 42.87 24.91
C ILE A 534 -1.71 43.11 24.60
N ASP A 535 -2.51 42.06 24.49
CA ASP A 535 -3.96 42.17 24.29
C ASP A 535 -4.63 42.85 25.50
N ALA A 536 -4.20 42.54 26.72
CA ALA A 536 -4.73 43.18 27.93
C ALA A 536 -4.39 44.68 28.02
N VAL A 537 -3.21 45.09 27.54
CA VAL A 537 -2.84 46.51 27.36
C VAL A 537 -3.84 47.19 26.44
N ASP A 538 -4.19 46.52 25.33
CA ASP A 538 -5.11 47.04 24.34
C ASP A 538 -6.55 47.18 24.88
N VAL A 539 -7.09 46.12 25.49
CA VAL A 539 -8.43 46.08 26.08
C VAL A 539 -8.61 47.14 27.17
N LEU A 540 -7.62 47.32 28.04
CA LEU A 540 -7.70 48.27 29.16
C LEU A 540 -7.23 49.68 28.81
N ASN A 541 -6.74 49.93 27.59
CA ASN A 541 -6.09 51.18 27.18
C ASN A 541 -4.98 51.64 28.15
N LEU A 542 -4.17 50.70 28.64
CA LEU A 542 -3.07 50.94 29.55
C LEU A 542 -1.72 50.99 28.82
N THR A 543 -0.68 51.50 29.49
CA THR A 543 0.70 51.27 29.03
C THR A 543 1.23 49.96 29.63
N PRO A 544 2.24 49.30 29.01
CA PRO A 544 2.82 48.09 29.57
C PRO A 544 3.25 48.22 31.04
N ALA A 545 3.89 49.35 31.40
CA ALA A 545 4.28 49.64 32.78
C ALA A 545 3.08 49.78 33.74
N THR A 546 1.97 50.35 33.27
CA THR A 546 0.76 50.51 34.08
C THR A 546 0.00 49.19 34.23
N LEU A 547 0.01 48.35 33.18
CA LEU A 547 -0.55 47.01 33.27
C LEU A 547 0.18 46.18 34.32
N LEU A 548 1.51 46.21 34.38
CA LEU A 548 2.28 45.48 35.40
C LEU A 548 1.91 45.91 36.83
N LYS A 549 1.71 47.21 37.07
CA LYS A 549 1.22 47.73 38.36
C LYS A 549 -0.21 47.26 38.64
N SER A 550 -1.07 47.24 37.62
CA SER A 550 -2.45 46.76 37.74
C SER A 550 -2.49 45.25 38.05
N ILE A 551 -1.63 44.45 37.44
CA ILE A 551 -1.46 43.01 37.72
C ILE A 551 -1.01 42.77 39.17
N ALA A 552 -0.20 43.65 39.74
CA ALA A 552 0.25 43.54 41.12
C ALA A 552 -0.82 43.95 42.16
N GLY A 553 -1.66 44.95 41.85
CA GLY A 553 -2.58 45.54 42.82
C GLY A 553 -4.08 45.31 42.60
N GLU A 554 -4.54 45.09 41.37
CA GLU A 554 -5.97 45.06 41.00
C GLU A 554 -6.38 43.83 40.17
N LEU A 555 -5.44 43.19 39.48
CA LEU A 555 -5.63 42.04 38.58
C LEU A 555 -4.86 40.80 39.06
N GLY A 556 -4.64 40.67 40.37
CA GLY A 556 -3.91 39.53 40.97
C GLY A 556 -4.54 38.19 40.59
N ASP A 557 -5.86 38.10 40.68
CA ASP A 557 -6.66 36.91 40.39
C ASP A 557 -6.79 36.60 38.89
N ALA A 558 -6.33 37.51 38.02
CA ALA A 558 -6.34 37.29 36.58
C ALA A 558 -5.15 36.43 36.09
N LYS A 559 -4.11 36.20 36.92
CA LYS A 559 -2.88 35.53 36.49
C LYS A 559 -3.08 34.04 36.23
N THR A 560 -2.58 33.56 35.09
CA THR A 560 -2.48 32.12 34.80
C THR A 560 -1.02 31.65 34.81
N ALA A 561 -0.80 30.33 34.73
CA ALA A 561 0.51 29.68 34.86
C ALA A 561 1.55 30.07 33.77
N ALA A 562 1.15 30.79 32.71
CA ALA A 562 1.97 30.99 31.51
C ALA A 562 2.14 32.46 31.09
N THR A 563 2.18 33.41 32.04
CA THR A 563 2.25 34.87 31.78
C THR A 563 1.05 35.48 31.04
N ARG A 564 0.00 34.69 30.79
CA ARG A 564 -1.30 35.12 30.26
C ARG A 564 -2.23 35.57 31.40
N LEU A 565 -3.35 36.17 31.02
CA LEU A 565 -4.40 36.63 31.93
C LEU A 565 -5.76 36.02 31.57
N HIS A 566 -6.59 35.69 32.56
CA HIS A 566 -7.98 35.31 32.36
C HIS A 566 -8.75 36.44 31.68
N ARG A 567 -9.28 36.17 30.49
CA ARG A 567 -9.95 37.13 29.62
C ARG A 567 -11.14 37.80 30.32
N GLU A 568 -11.97 37.01 30.99
CA GLU A 568 -13.17 37.51 31.66
C GLU A 568 -12.84 38.51 32.79
N VAL A 569 -11.79 38.25 33.56
CA VAL A 569 -11.36 39.15 34.65
C VAL A 569 -10.89 40.49 34.09
N VAL A 570 -10.14 40.47 32.98
CA VAL A 570 -9.70 41.69 32.29
C VAL A 570 -10.89 42.46 31.72
N LEU A 571 -11.85 41.79 31.09
CA LEU A 571 -13.06 42.46 30.57
C LEU A 571 -13.94 43.03 31.69
N ARG A 572 -14.08 42.32 32.80
CA ARG A 572 -14.77 42.82 34.00
C ARG A 572 -14.10 44.08 34.53
N MET A 573 -12.76 44.11 34.53
CA MET A 573 -12.00 45.30 34.89
C MET A 573 -12.23 46.44 33.89
N ALA A 574 -12.21 46.16 32.59
CA ALA A 574 -12.46 47.14 31.53
C ALA A 574 -13.84 47.82 31.67
N ARG A 575 -14.87 47.06 32.08
CA ARG A 575 -16.22 47.57 32.37
C ARG A 575 -16.30 48.45 33.62
N ARG A 576 -15.40 48.26 34.60
CA ARG A 576 -15.43 49.01 35.88
C ARG A 576 -14.44 50.17 35.91
N ARG A 577 -13.36 50.09 35.14
CA ARG A 577 -12.28 51.08 35.12
C ARG A 577 -12.21 51.77 33.78
N ILE A 578 -11.89 53.07 33.82
CA ILE A 578 -11.59 53.84 32.63
C ILE A 578 -10.19 54.46 32.75
N ALA A 579 -9.35 54.19 31.76
CA ALA A 579 -7.95 54.62 31.76
C ALA A 579 -7.80 56.07 31.28
N ALA A 580 -6.68 56.70 31.68
CA ALA A 580 -6.34 58.05 31.24
C ALA A 580 -6.17 58.17 29.72
N GLY A 581 -5.81 57.07 29.03
CA GLY A 581 -5.79 57.00 27.57
C GLY A 581 -7.18 57.24 27.01
N GLU A 582 -8.14 56.41 27.39
CA GLU A 582 -9.52 56.50 26.92
C GLU A 582 -10.17 57.85 27.25
N ILE A 583 -9.98 58.36 28.48
CA ILE A 583 -10.52 59.67 28.89
C ILE A 583 -10.05 60.79 27.96
N ARG A 584 -8.74 60.86 27.64
CA ARG A 584 -8.19 61.89 26.74
C ARG A 584 -8.79 61.84 25.34
N HIS A 585 -9.25 60.66 24.90
CA HIS A 585 -9.89 60.52 23.60
C HIS A 585 -11.41 60.79 23.63
N ARG A 586 -12.07 60.71 24.81
CA ARG A 586 -13.53 60.90 24.99
C ARG A 586 -13.95 62.23 25.62
N TRP A 587 -13.11 62.88 26.44
CA TRP A 587 -13.46 64.04 27.27
C TRP A 587 -13.30 65.37 26.51
N MET A 588 -14.39 65.80 25.84
CA MET A 588 -14.46 66.93 24.91
C MET A 588 -13.49 66.79 23.71
N GLU A 589 -13.97 67.06 22.49
CA GLU A 589 -13.21 66.75 21.27
C GLU A 589 -11.82 67.39 21.24
N GLY A 590 -10.77 66.59 21.49
CA GLY A 590 -9.38 67.01 21.30
C GLY A 590 -8.60 67.41 22.55
N ALA A 591 -9.14 67.25 23.76
CA ALA A 591 -8.37 67.52 24.98
C ALA A 591 -7.14 66.59 25.10
N ARG A 592 -5.93 67.10 24.83
CA ARG A 592 -4.68 66.34 24.98
C ARG A 592 -4.30 66.06 26.44
N LYS A 593 -5.00 66.68 27.40
CA LYS A 593 -4.72 66.63 28.84
C LYS A 593 -5.85 65.95 29.59
N VAL A 594 -5.50 65.30 30.70
CA VAL A 594 -6.49 64.79 31.66
C VAL A 594 -7.23 66.00 32.27
N PRO A 595 -8.58 65.96 32.36
CA PRO A 595 -9.39 67.05 32.90
C PRO A 595 -9.01 67.43 34.33
N GLU A 596 -9.16 68.70 34.71
CA GLU A 596 -8.88 69.17 36.08
C GLU A 596 -9.66 68.36 37.13
N ALA A 597 -10.91 67.97 36.83
CA ALA A 597 -11.76 67.18 37.71
C ALA A 597 -11.17 65.80 38.10
N LEU A 598 -10.24 65.28 37.29
CA LEU A 598 -9.60 63.97 37.45
C LEU A 598 -8.15 64.07 37.90
N LYS A 599 -7.60 65.28 38.08
CA LYS A 599 -6.25 65.48 38.61
C LYS A 599 -6.19 65.18 40.13
N PRO A 600 -4.99 64.94 40.69
CA PRO A 600 -4.84 64.78 42.13
C PRO A 600 -5.48 65.93 42.92
N GLY A 601 -6.36 65.62 43.87
CA GLY A 601 -7.14 66.61 44.64
C GLY A 601 -8.46 67.04 43.99
N GLY A 602 -8.78 66.56 42.79
CA GLY A 602 -10.08 66.79 42.12
C GLY A 602 -11.24 65.96 42.71
N PRO A 603 -12.49 66.29 42.34
CA PRO A 603 -13.71 65.66 42.86
C PRO A 603 -13.85 64.17 42.51
N ILE A 604 -13.14 63.67 41.49
CA ILE A 604 -13.23 62.27 41.05
C ILE A 604 -11.90 61.55 41.39
N PRO A 605 -11.85 60.74 42.45
CA PRO A 605 -10.61 60.12 42.90
C PRO A 605 -10.17 58.99 41.95
N ARG A 606 -8.86 58.88 41.72
CA ARG A 606 -8.27 57.75 41.01
C ARG A 606 -8.26 56.53 41.93
N LEU A 607 -8.83 55.42 41.47
CA LEU A 607 -9.04 54.22 42.30
C LEU A 607 -7.85 53.26 42.28
N GLY A 608 -7.00 53.33 41.26
CA GLY A 608 -5.80 52.51 41.18
C GLY A 608 -4.97 52.76 39.92
N PRO A 609 -3.92 51.94 39.70
CA PRO A 609 -3.16 51.94 38.46
C PRO A 609 -4.04 51.87 37.19
N ALA A 610 -5.10 51.05 37.20
CA ALA A 610 -6.00 50.85 36.06
C ALA A 610 -6.87 52.08 35.73
N GLY A 611 -7.01 53.04 36.64
CA GLY A 611 -7.67 54.33 36.37
C GLY A 611 -8.74 54.71 37.40
N TRP A 612 -9.81 55.31 36.91
CA TRP A 612 -10.96 55.81 37.69
C TRP A 612 -12.17 54.88 37.55
N ASP A 613 -13.19 55.09 38.37
CA ASP A 613 -14.49 54.43 38.19
C ASP A 613 -15.11 54.87 36.86
N ARG A 614 -15.46 53.89 36.01
CA ARG A 614 -16.02 54.17 34.69
C ARG A 614 -17.37 54.87 34.78
N ALA A 615 -18.29 54.41 35.63
CA ALA A 615 -19.64 54.93 35.69
C ALA A 615 -19.66 56.40 36.15
N ILE A 616 -18.84 56.74 37.14
CA ILE A 616 -18.69 58.13 37.62
C ILE A 616 -18.14 59.03 36.50
N VAL A 617 -17.08 58.59 35.83
CA VAL A 617 -16.44 59.37 34.77
C VAL A 617 -17.38 59.56 33.57
N GLU A 618 -18.12 58.53 33.17
CA GLU A 618 -19.08 58.60 32.05
C GLU A 618 -20.26 59.54 32.37
N PHE A 619 -20.81 59.49 33.60
CA PHE A 619 -21.83 60.43 34.06
C PHE A 619 -21.37 61.90 33.92
N HIS A 620 -20.14 62.20 34.32
CA HIS A 620 -19.58 63.54 34.17
C HIS A 620 -19.30 63.92 32.71
N MET A 621 -18.90 62.96 31.85
CA MET A 621 -18.72 63.21 30.42
C MET A 621 -20.04 63.54 29.70
N GLU A 622 -21.15 62.95 30.14
CA GLU A 622 -22.49 63.23 29.58
C GLU A 622 -23.02 64.59 30.04
N GLY A 623 -22.83 64.94 31.32
CA GLY A 623 -23.18 66.27 31.84
C GLY A 623 -22.39 67.40 31.18
N ALA A 624 -21.10 67.20 30.90
CA ALA A 624 -20.24 68.17 30.22
C ALA A 624 -20.51 68.34 28.70
N ARG A 625 -21.42 67.54 28.12
CA ARG A 625 -21.87 67.69 26.71
C ARG A 625 -23.16 68.51 26.58
N HIS A 626 -23.88 68.73 27.67
CA HIS A 626 -25.19 69.40 27.70
C HIS A 626 -25.15 70.79 28.34
N GLY A 627 -23.98 71.22 28.85
CA GLY A 627 -23.67 72.58 29.27
C GLY A 627 -22.46 73.08 28.51
#